data_AF-A0A855XU65-F1
#
_entry.id   AF-A0A855XU65-F1
#
_cell.length_a   1.000
_cell.length_b   1.000
_cell.length_c   1.000
_cell.angle_alpha   90.00
_cell.angle_beta   90.00
_cell.angle_gamma   90.00
#
_symmetry.space_group_name_H-M   'P 1'
#
loop_
_entity.id
_entity.type
_entity.pdbx_description
1 polymer ?
#
loop_
_entity_poly.entity_id
_entity_poly.type
_entity_poly.pdbx_seq_one_letter_code
_entity_poly.pdbx_strand_id
1 'polypeptide(L)'
;MYATIQFIGLFLILPAASGWIMLNSFLKKASGNGRKLLTVFEFIFLAITLLLFAAGLAIDSMGVQGGEPLSMYEDSGLMASNYATLDHRSLLVLLVVLLLGLLAYSVMFTRPDKLSPIIYTLCSSILVLNIVWGIVYITHTGIAWYTETGMFLMFAVLLLQSSYLSLIFLYIGRLKRSWDGFIEATLVEYPTSLDMEHLPKWQRLLYRSIIRFRTAPMVWTILMFPIQLVIQLILVLFGQRPDSAIRVFLDTSSFNYSRLPAPPPNMIPGDGHYLCTVAAGGHQKWVKPVRAGIRHGHLIHVNRQLMIANAFEHVMEQYTPRFHGLVRGVYNRYGYPISKHIRSEWTADIVYLLMKPLEWLFLIVLYTTDAHPENRIHIQYSEMRGKYTRF
;
A
#
# COMPACT_ATOMS: atom_id res chain seq x y z
N MET A 1 1.27 -18.15 -10.60
CA MET A 1 2.66 -17.71 -10.78
C MET A 1 2.75 -16.55 -11.78
N TYR A 2 2.44 -16.73 -13.08
CA TYR A 2 2.51 -15.63 -14.06
C TYR A 2 1.64 -14.40 -13.73
N ALA A 3 0.37 -14.61 -13.37
CA ALA A 3 -0.51 -13.51 -12.96
C ALA A 3 -0.03 -12.80 -11.67
N THR A 4 0.57 -13.55 -10.75
CA THR A 4 1.15 -13.02 -9.50
C THR A 4 2.39 -12.16 -9.78
N ILE A 5 3.23 -12.57 -10.73
CA ILE A 5 4.42 -11.82 -11.15
C ILE A 5 4.03 -10.54 -11.90
N GLN A 6 3.05 -10.61 -12.81
CA GLN A 6 2.52 -9.43 -13.51
C GLN A 6 1.90 -8.43 -12.52
N PHE A 7 1.17 -8.94 -11.53
CA PHE A 7 0.58 -8.14 -10.46
C PHE A 7 1.64 -7.43 -9.61
N ILE A 8 2.68 -8.14 -9.16
CA ILE A 8 3.81 -7.54 -8.43
C ILE A 8 4.55 -6.52 -9.33
N GLY A 9 4.69 -6.81 -10.62
CA GLY A 9 5.30 -5.91 -11.60
C GLY A 9 4.63 -4.54 -11.68
N LEU A 10 3.31 -4.46 -11.51
CA LEU A 10 2.59 -3.17 -11.48
C LEU A 10 3.03 -2.28 -10.32
N PHE A 11 3.28 -2.87 -9.14
CA PHE A 11 3.74 -2.13 -7.96
C PHE A 11 5.22 -1.71 -8.05
N LEU A 12 5.98 -2.25 -9.00
CA LEU A 12 7.36 -1.85 -9.26
C LEU A 12 7.49 -0.70 -10.26
N ILE A 13 6.43 -0.34 -11.00
CA ILE A 13 6.46 0.74 -11.99
C ILE A 13 6.85 2.08 -11.35
N LEU A 14 6.20 2.44 -10.25
CA LEU A 14 6.43 3.70 -9.55
C LEU A 14 7.82 3.76 -8.90
N PRO A 15 8.27 2.73 -8.15
CA PRO A 15 9.66 2.61 -7.73
C PRO A 15 10.66 2.69 -8.88
N ALA A 16 10.42 2.02 -10.00
CA ALA A 16 11.33 2.03 -11.15
C ALA A 16 11.47 3.44 -11.75
N ALA A 17 10.36 4.17 -11.89
CA ALA A 17 10.38 5.56 -12.35
C ALA A 17 11.13 6.49 -11.36
N SER A 18 10.90 6.31 -10.06
CA SER A 18 11.60 7.05 -9.00
C SER A 18 13.10 6.72 -8.97
N GLY A 19 13.43 5.45 -9.17
CA GLY A 19 14.81 4.95 -9.29
C GLY A 19 15.51 5.52 -10.51
N TRP A 20 14.81 5.68 -11.64
CA TRP A 20 15.35 6.38 -12.81
C TRP A 20 15.65 7.87 -12.52
N ILE A 21 14.75 8.57 -11.82
CA ILE A 21 14.98 9.96 -11.36
C ILE A 21 16.21 10.03 -10.44
N MET A 22 16.34 9.09 -9.51
CA MET A 22 17.49 8.95 -8.64
C MET A 22 18.76 8.72 -9.46
N LEU A 23 18.82 7.72 -10.34
CA LEU A 23 19.99 7.41 -11.17
C LEU A 23 20.41 8.60 -12.04
N ASN A 24 19.46 9.36 -12.56
CA ASN A 24 19.75 10.57 -13.33
C ASN A 24 20.53 11.61 -12.49
N SER A 25 20.29 11.69 -11.17
CA SER A 25 21.08 12.57 -10.28
C SER A 25 22.56 12.20 -10.17
N PHE A 26 22.92 10.97 -10.49
CA PHE A 26 24.31 10.48 -10.48
C PHE A 26 24.95 10.49 -11.88
N LEU A 27 24.19 10.14 -12.92
CA LEU A 27 24.73 9.83 -14.25
C LEU A 27 24.64 10.99 -15.26
N LYS A 28 23.55 11.76 -15.26
CA LYS A 28 23.31 12.83 -16.24
C LYS A 28 22.70 14.04 -15.53
N LYS A 29 23.49 15.09 -15.32
CA LYS A 29 22.97 16.40 -14.89
C LYS A 29 22.16 17.00 -16.03
N ALA A 30 20.88 16.61 -16.15
CA ALA A 30 19.95 17.21 -17.08
C ALA A 30 20.04 18.75 -16.95
N SER A 31 20.24 19.44 -18.06
CA SER A 31 20.38 20.90 -18.12
C SER A 31 19.22 21.54 -18.89
N GLY A 32 19.02 22.84 -18.70
CA GLY A 32 17.98 23.61 -19.39
C GLY A 32 16.57 23.01 -19.25
N ASN A 33 15.89 22.81 -20.38
CA ASN A 33 14.51 22.29 -20.42
C ASN A 33 14.38 20.86 -19.88
N GLY A 34 15.42 20.02 -20.03
CA GLY A 34 15.41 18.66 -19.47
C GLY A 34 15.37 18.65 -17.93
N ARG A 35 16.00 19.63 -17.28
CA ARG A 35 15.95 19.78 -15.81
C ARG A 35 14.57 20.19 -15.33
N LYS A 36 13.90 21.09 -16.06
CA LYS A 36 12.52 21.51 -15.77
C LYS A 36 11.55 20.33 -15.89
N LEU A 37 11.68 19.55 -16.95
CA LEU A 37 10.84 18.36 -17.16
C LEU A 37 11.05 17.30 -16.07
N LEU A 38 12.31 17.00 -15.73
CA LEU A 38 12.64 16.06 -14.64
C LEU A 38 12.03 16.51 -13.30
N THR A 39 12.07 17.81 -13.04
CA THR A 39 11.49 18.41 -11.83
C THR A 39 9.98 18.22 -11.77
N VAL A 40 9.28 18.43 -12.89
CA VAL A 40 7.83 18.20 -12.98
C VAL A 40 7.51 16.72 -12.72
N PHE A 41 8.25 15.81 -13.34
CA PHE A 41 8.07 14.37 -13.09
C PHE A 41 8.32 14.02 -11.63
N GLU A 42 9.35 14.57 -11.01
CA GLU A 42 9.66 14.33 -9.60
C GLU A 42 8.51 14.73 -8.68
N PHE A 43 7.84 15.87 -8.90
CA PHE A 43 6.65 16.24 -8.13
C PHE A 43 5.44 15.36 -8.41
N ILE A 44 5.21 14.99 -9.68
CA ILE A 44 4.12 14.09 -10.05
C ILE A 44 4.29 12.74 -9.34
N PHE A 45 5.49 12.15 -9.41
CA PHE A 45 5.77 10.88 -8.76
C PHE A 45 5.72 11.00 -7.25
N LEU A 46 6.23 12.08 -6.64
CA LEU A 46 6.08 12.31 -5.20
C LEU A 46 4.59 12.36 -4.80
N ALA A 47 3.74 13.08 -5.55
CA ALA A 47 2.32 13.17 -5.28
C ALA A 47 1.62 11.80 -5.40
N ILE A 48 1.88 11.05 -6.48
CA ILE A 48 1.35 9.69 -6.65
C ILE A 48 1.80 8.80 -5.49
N THR A 49 3.08 8.85 -5.12
CA THR A 49 3.65 8.08 -4.01
C THR A 49 2.95 8.39 -2.69
N LEU A 50 2.64 9.66 -2.41
CA LEU A 50 1.91 10.04 -1.20
C LEU A 50 0.47 9.56 -1.20
N LEU A 51 -0.20 9.57 -2.35
CA LEU A 51 -1.56 9.01 -2.49
C LEU A 51 -1.57 7.50 -2.26
N LEU A 52 -0.62 6.76 -2.86
CA LEU A 52 -0.49 5.32 -2.65
C LEU A 52 -0.10 4.97 -1.22
N PHE A 53 0.76 5.78 -0.60
CA PHE A 53 1.13 5.63 0.80
C PHE A 53 -0.08 5.78 1.72
N ALA A 54 -0.88 6.84 1.52
CA ALA A 54 -2.10 7.08 2.29
C ALA A 54 -3.14 5.97 2.07
N ALA A 55 -3.33 5.51 0.83
CA ALA A 55 -4.21 4.38 0.53
C ALA A 55 -3.72 3.09 1.18
N GLY A 56 -2.40 2.84 1.14
CA GLY A 56 -1.77 1.69 1.79
C GLY A 56 -2.00 1.70 3.30
N LEU A 57 -1.80 2.83 3.97
CA LEU A 57 -2.08 2.99 5.40
C LEU A 57 -3.57 2.83 5.73
N ALA A 58 -4.46 3.37 4.90
CA ALA A 58 -5.90 3.23 5.11
C ALA A 58 -6.33 1.76 5.05
N ILE A 59 -5.84 1.00 4.07
CA ILE A 59 -6.15 -0.43 3.96
C ILE A 59 -5.48 -1.22 5.08
N ASP A 60 -4.23 -0.90 5.44
CA ASP A 60 -3.53 -1.51 6.57
C ASP A 60 -4.28 -1.32 7.89
N SER A 61 -4.89 -0.13 8.09
CA SER A 61 -5.68 0.20 9.27
C SER A 61 -6.98 -0.59 9.43
N MET A 62 -7.39 -1.31 8.38
CA MET A 62 -8.51 -2.25 8.44
C MET A 62 -8.09 -3.63 8.97
N GLY A 63 -6.79 -3.85 9.14
CA GLY A 63 -6.22 -5.07 9.71
C GLY A 63 -6.47 -5.20 11.22
N VAL A 64 -6.40 -6.43 11.71
CA VAL A 64 -6.49 -6.75 13.13
C VAL A 64 -5.17 -6.37 13.82
N GLN A 65 -5.24 -5.84 15.05
CA GLN A 65 -4.02 -5.49 15.79
C GLN A 65 -3.25 -6.75 16.21
N GLY A 66 -1.93 -6.60 16.37
CA GLY A 66 -1.09 -7.71 16.83
C GLY A 66 -1.56 -8.28 18.17
N GLY A 67 -1.49 -9.59 18.32
CA GLY A 67 -1.91 -10.30 19.53
C GLY A 67 -3.42 -10.51 19.70
N GLU A 68 -4.25 -10.00 18.78
CA GLU A 68 -5.69 -10.28 18.75
C GLU A 68 -6.02 -11.47 17.84
N PRO A 69 -7.06 -12.27 18.14
CA PRO A 69 -7.44 -13.42 17.30
C PRO A 69 -7.97 -13.00 15.94
N LEU A 70 -7.39 -13.56 14.87
CA LEU A 70 -7.94 -13.46 13.52
C LEU A 70 -9.26 -14.21 13.41
N SER A 71 -10.09 -13.86 12.42
CA SER A 71 -11.30 -14.60 12.10
C SER A 71 -11.02 -15.64 11.01
N MET A 72 -11.52 -16.87 11.16
CA MET A 72 -11.42 -17.96 10.17
C MET A 72 -12.80 -18.56 9.92
N TYR A 73 -13.11 -18.85 8.65
CA TYR A 73 -14.39 -19.47 8.29
C TYR A 73 -14.39 -20.97 8.61
N GLU A 74 -15.41 -21.44 9.34
CA GLU A 74 -15.55 -22.83 9.77
C GLU A 74 -15.55 -23.81 8.60
N ASP A 75 -16.33 -23.53 7.54
CA ASP A 75 -16.54 -24.47 6.43
C ASP A 75 -15.36 -24.56 5.47
N SER A 76 -14.55 -23.49 5.37
CA SER A 76 -13.49 -23.39 4.36
C SER A 76 -12.08 -23.35 4.95
N GLY A 77 -11.92 -23.16 6.27
CA GLY A 77 -10.62 -23.00 6.93
C GLY A 77 -9.84 -21.75 6.49
N LEU A 78 -10.46 -20.88 5.70
CA LEU A 78 -9.82 -19.68 5.14
C LEU A 78 -9.88 -18.53 6.13
N MET A 79 -8.76 -17.79 6.23
CA MET A 79 -8.70 -16.56 7.03
C MET A 79 -9.61 -15.47 6.44
N ALA A 80 -10.45 -14.91 7.29
CA ALA A 80 -11.39 -13.82 6.99
C ALA A 80 -10.85 -12.44 7.37
N SER A 81 -9.78 -12.39 8.16
CA SER A 81 -9.06 -11.17 8.53
C SER A 81 -7.55 -11.41 8.47
N ASN A 82 -6.78 -10.33 8.47
CA ASN A 82 -5.33 -10.36 8.49
C ASN A 82 -4.82 -9.33 9.52
N TYR A 83 -3.58 -9.48 9.98
CA TYR A 83 -2.96 -8.49 10.87
C TYR A 83 -2.58 -7.21 10.12
N ALA A 84 -2.71 -6.08 10.80
CA ALA A 84 -2.10 -4.82 10.36
C ALA A 84 -0.57 -4.93 10.43
N THR A 85 0.12 -4.34 9.45
CA THR A 85 1.59 -4.35 9.34
C THR A 85 2.26 -3.40 10.33
N LEU A 86 1.50 -2.46 10.89
CA LEU A 86 1.97 -1.47 11.85
C LEU A 86 0.99 -1.33 13.03
N ASP A 87 1.51 -1.29 14.25
CA ASP A 87 0.71 -0.99 15.44
C ASP A 87 0.15 0.43 15.37
N HIS A 88 -1.16 0.56 15.49
CA HIS A 88 -1.84 1.85 15.31
C HIS A 88 -1.57 2.82 16.47
N ARG A 89 -1.27 2.29 17.66
CA ARG A 89 -1.04 3.09 18.86
C ARG A 89 0.29 3.85 18.77
N SER A 90 1.28 3.26 18.10
CA SER A 90 2.62 3.81 17.94
C SER A 90 2.88 4.45 16.57
N LEU A 91 1.93 4.33 15.62
CA LEU A 91 2.05 4.79 14.23
C LEU A 91 2.41 6.28 14.08
N LEU A 92 1.95 7.13 15.00
CA LEU A 92 2.16 8.59 14.92
C LEU A 92 3.64 8.99 14.82
N VAL A 93 4.57 8.23 15.43
CA VAL A 93 6.02 8.52 15.29
C VAL A 93 6.45 8.49 13.83
N LEU A 94 6.06 7.44 13.09
CA LEU A 94 6.41 7.29 11.69
C LEU A 94 5.76 8.38 10.82
N LEU A 95 4.53 8.77 11.13
CA LEU A 95 3.84 9.85 10.42
C LEU A 95 4.52 11.21 10.62
N VAL A 96 4.96 11.50 11.84
CA VAL A 96 5.72 12.73 12.14
C VAL A 96 7.08 12.72 11.45
N VAL A 97 7.80 11.60 11.50
CA VAL A 97 9.08 11.46 10.79
C VAL A 97 8.90 11.63 9.28
N LEU A 98 7.84 11.05 8.71
CA LEU A 98 7.50 11.21 7.29
C LEU A 98 7.20 12.66 6.93
N LEU A 99 6.37 13.34 7.74
CA LEU A 99 6.04 14.75 7.53
C LEU A 99 7.29 15.63 7.57
N LEU A 100 8.17 15.42 8.55
CA LEU A 100 9.46 16.12 8.63
C LEU A 100 10.34 15.81 7.42
N GLY A 101 10.32 14.57 6.92
CA GLY A 101 10.98 14.16 5.68
C GLY A 101 10.49 14.95 4.47
N LEU A 102 9.18 15.08 4.32
CA LEU A 102 8.58 15.86 3.23
C LEU A 102 8.92 17.34 3.34
N LEU A 103 8.88 17.91 4.54
CA LEU A 103 9.29 19.30 4.78
C LEU A 103 10.77 19.51 4.44
N ALA A 104 11.66 18.64 4.91
CA ALA A 104 13.10 18.70 4.60
C ALA A 104 13.35 18.58 3.09
N TYR A 105 12.62 17.70 2.42
CA TYR A 105 12.66 17.53 0.97
C TYR A 105 12.24 18.81 0.24
N SER A 106 11.13 19.44 0.64
CA SER A 106 10.64 20.71 0.06
C SER A 106 11.58 21.90 0.32
N VAL A 107 12.19 21.97 1.51
CA VAL A 107 13.18 23.00 1.85
C VAL A 107 14.42 22.87 0.96
N MET A 108 14.96 21.65 0.82
CA MET A 108 16.08 21.40 -0.09
C MET A 108 15.72 21.53 -1.56
N PHE A 109 14.44 21.43 -1.91
CA PHE A 109 13.96 21.72 -3.25
C PHE A 109 14.04 23.20 -3.58
N THR A 110 13.52 24.06 -2.70
CA THR A 110 13.29 25.48 -2.99
C THR A 110 14.54 26.34 -2.85
N ARG A 111 15.50 25.95 -1.98
CA ARG A 111 16.64 26.81 -1.62
C ARG A 111 17.98 26.07 -1.49
N PRO A 112 18.35 25.10 -2.35
CA PRO A 112 19.53 24.26 -2.13
C PRO A 112 20.81 25.05 -1.83
N ASP A 113 21.04 26.16 -2.55
CA ASP A 113 22.28 26.95 -2.47
C ASP A 113 22.21 28.12 -1.45
N LYS A 114 21.09 28.24 -0.72
CA LYS A 114 20.85 29.31 0.26
C LYS A 114 20.63 28.80 1.69
N LEU A 115 20.75 27.49 1.91
CA LEU A 115 20.60 26.92 3.24
C LEU A 115 21.86 27.13 4.05
N SER A 116 21.71 27.56 5.30
CA SER A 116 22.83 27.56 6.24
C SER A 116 23.31 26.11 6.46
N PRO A 117 24.60 25.90 6.78
CA PRO A 117 25.15 24.56 6.99
C PRO A 117 24.37 23.74 8.04
N ILE A 118 23.84 24.41 9.09
CA ILE A 118 23.03 23.75 10.13
C ILE A 118 21.70 23.27 9.56
N ILE A 119 20.97 24.11 8.84
CA ILE A 119 19.67 23.71 8.26
C ILE A 119 19.87 22.62 7.21
N TYR A 120 20.92 22.73 6.39
CA TYR A 120 21.26 21.73 5.37
C TYR A 120 21.57 20.35 5.99
N THR A 121 22.41 20.32 7.02
CA THR A 121 22.77 19.09 7.73
C THR A 121 21.59 18.48 8.48
N LEU A 122 20.74 19.31 9.10
CA LEU A 122 19.49 18.86 9.73
C LEU A 122 18.54 18.22 8.71
N CYS A 123 18.25 18.91 7.59
CA CYS A 123 17.38 18.40 6.53
C CYS A 123 17.92 17.10 5.93
N SER A 124 19.23 17.04 5.67
CA SER A 124 19.88 15.82 5.16
C SER A 124 19.74 14.64 6.12
N SER A 125 19.94 14.89 7.42
CA SER A 125 19.82 13.86 8.46
C SER A 125 18.38 13.38 8.64
N ILE A 126 17.38 14.26 8.50
CA ILE A 126 15.95 13.91 8.51
C ILE A 126 15.59 13.04 7.29
N LEU A 127 16.13 13.34 6.09
CA LEU A 127 15.92 12.48 4.92
C LEU A 127 16.56 11.10 5.11
N VAL A 128 17.78 11.04 5.66
CA VAL A 128 18.45 9.76 5.97
C VAL A 128 17.64 8.96 6.99
N LEU A 129 17.11 9.61 8.02
CA LEU A 129 16.23 8.97 9.00
C LEU A 129 15.00 8.32 8.34
N ASN A 130 14.36 9.03 7.41
CA ASN A 130 13.23 8.50 6.64
C ASN A 130 13.61 7.32 5.74
N ILE A 131 14.77 7.39 5.09
CA ILE A 131 15.29 6.27 4.28
C ILE A 131 15.46 5.03 5.15
N VAL A 132 16.05 5.18 6.35
CA VAL A 132 16.24 4.07 7.29
C VAL A 132 14.90 3.47 7.72
N TRP A 133 13.91 4.29 8.09
CA TRP A 133 12.58 3.77 8.45
C TRP A 133 11.86 3.10 7.28
N GLY A 134 12.02 3.60 6.05
CA GLY A 134 11.49 2.93 4.87
C GLY A 134 12.13 1.57 4.63
N ILE A 135 13.45 1.45 4.84
CA ILE A 135 14.15 0.16 4.79
C ILE A 135 13.61 -0.78 5.88
N VAL A 136 13.48 -0.30 7.11
CA VAL A 136 12.93 -1.07 8.24
C VAL A 136 11.53 -1.59 7.93
N TYR A 137 10.65 -0.78 7.33
CA TYR A 137 9.32 -1.23 6.93
C TYR A 137 9.38 -2.34 5.87
N ILE A 138 10.20 -2.17 4.83
CA ILE A 138 10.36 -3.16 3.75
C ILE A 138 10.91 -4.48 4.32
N THR A 139 11.89 -4.42 5.21
CA THR A 139 12.45 -5.63 5.84
C THR A 139 11.54 -6.23 6.91
N HIS A 140 10.70 -5.43 7.59
CA HIS A 140 9.68 -5.90 8.51
C HIS A 140 8.64 -6.77 7.81
N THR A 141 8.12 -6.27 6.69
CA THR A 141 7.04 -6.92 5.94
C THR A 141 7.55 -7.98 4.96
N GLY A 142 8.82 -7.94 4.54
CA GLY A 142 9.46 -8.97 3.73
C GLY A 142 8.83 -9.21 2.35
N ILE A 143 9.34 -10.22 1.63
CA ILE A 143 8.85 -10.62 0.29
C ILE A 143 8.14 -11.99 0.34
N ALA A 144 8.33 -12.76 1.42
CA ALA A 144 7.91 -14.17 1.49
C ALA A 144 6.44 -14.38 1.85
N TRP A 145 5.73 -13.36 2.33
CA TRP A 145 4.39 -13.53 2.92
C TRP A 145 3.25 -13.56 1.90
N TYR A 146 3.52 -13.25 0.63
CA TYR A 146 2.50 -13.11 -0.41
C TYR A 146 1.76 -14.40 -0.79
N THR A 147 2.25 -15.57 -0.39
CA THR A 147 1.69 -16.85 -0.84
C THR A 147 0.62 -17.43 0.09
N GLU A 148 0.55 -16.99 1.35
CA GLU A 148 -0.39 -17.55 2.34
C GLU A 148 -1.31 -16.50 3.00
N THR A 149 -1.06 -15.21 2.80
CA THR A 149 -1.86 -14.12 3.37
C THR A 149 -3.04 -13.71 2.47
N GLY A 150 -4.14 -13.25 3.05
CA GLY A 150 -5.29 -12.73 2.29
C GLY A 150 -4.92 -11.55 1.37
N MET A 151 -5.60 -11.46 0.21
CA MET A 151 -5.26 -10.52 -0.85
C MET A 151 -5.24 -9.04 -0.43
N PHE A 152 -6.07 -8.63 0.53
CA PHE A 152 -6.13 -7.26 1.02
C PHE A 152 -4.85 -6.85 1.79
N LEU A 153 -4.32 -7.74 2.62
CA LEU A 153 -3.05 -7.49 3.31
C LEU A 153 -1.91 -7.40 2.28
N MET A 154 -1.90 -8.31 1.29
CA MET A 154 -0.95 -8.23 0.19
C MET A 154 -1.01 -6.87 -0.52
N PHE A 155 -2.20 -6.32 -0.74
CA PHE A 155 -2.37 -5.02 -1.40
C PHE A 155 -1.84 -3.85 -0.53
N ALA A 156 -2.17 -3.84 0.76
CA ALA A 156 -1.65 -2.84 1.70
C ALA A 156 -0.12 -2.88 1.77
N VAL A 157 0.46 -4.08 1.94
CA VAL A 157 1.91 -4.29 1.99
C VAL A 157 2.56 -3.82 0.69
N LEU A 158 2.04 -4.22 -0.48
CA LEU A 158 2.62 -3.82 -1.78
C LEU A 158 2.52 -2.31 -2.04
N LEU A 159 1.40 -1.68 -1.68
CA LEU A 159 1.24 -0.23 -1.77
C LEU A 159 2.28 0.49 -0.90
N LEU A 160 2.40 0.09 0.37
CA LEU A 160 3.34 0.70 1.31
C LEU A 160 4.79 0.41 0.92
N GLN A 161 5.14 -0.82 0.53
CA GLN A 161 6.49 -1.16 0.06
C GLN A 161 6.86 -0.37 -1.21
N SER A 162 5.96 -0.28 -2.19
CA SER A 162 6.21 0.51 -3.40
C SER A 162 6.38 1.99 -3.07
N SER A 163 5.58 2.50 -2.12
CA SER A 163 5.63 3.90 -1.72
C SER A 163 6.91 4.22 -0.96
N TYR A 164 7.29 3.40 0.03
CA TYR A 164 8.56 3.56 0.75
C TYR A 164 9.76 3.45 -0.19
N LEU A 165 9.76 2.47 -1.11
CA LEU A 165 10.85 2.31 -2.08
C LEU A 165 10.98 3.51 -3.02
N SER A 166 9.84 4.04 -3.49
CA SER A 166 9.80 5.28 -4.27
C SER A 166 10.33 6.48 -3.48
N LEU A 167 9.88 6.69 -2.23
CA LEU A 167 10.36 7.76 -1.37
C LEU A 167 11.87 7.66 -1.12
N ILE A 168 12.39 6.46 -0.87
CA ILE A 168 13.82 6.21 -0.71
C ILE A 168 14.59 6.71 -1.94
N PHE A 169 14.17 6.32 -3.15
CA PHE A 169 14.83 6.77 -4.38
C PHE A 169 14.74 8.28 -4.59
N LEU A 170 13.58 8.89 -4.35
CA LEU A 170 13.40 10.33 -4.46
C LEU A 170 14.28 11.09 -3.45
N TYR A 171 14.37 10.61 -2.21
CA TYR A 171 15.19 11.22 -1.15
C TYR A 171 16.68 11.07 -1.44
N ILE A 172 17.15 9.91 -1.90
CA ILE A 172 18.55 9.73 -2.32
C ILE A 172 18.87 10.67 -3.49
N GLY A 173 17.98 10.76 -4.49
CA GLY A 173 18.17 11.66 -5.63
C GLY A 173 18.24 13.13 -5.20
N ARG A 174 17.41 13.54 -4.23
CA ARG A 174 17.43 14.90 -3.66
C ARG A 174 18.70 15.17 -2.87
N LEU A 175 19.13 14.25 -2.01
CA LEU A 175 20.39 14.34 -1.27
C LEU A 175 21.55 14.55 -2.24
N LYS A 176 21.64 13.75 -3.31
CA LYS A 176 22.70 13.87 -4.31
C LYS A 176 22.70 15.22 -5.03
N ARG A 177 21.54 15.71 -5.48
CA ARG A 177 21.46 17.00 -6.18
C ARG A 177 21.75 18.19 -5.26
N SER A 178 21.20 18.16 -4.04
CA SER A 178 21.43 19.21 -3.05
C SER A 178 22.90 19.27 -2.64
N TRP A 179 23.55 18.12 -2.52
CA TRP A 179 24.98 18.01 -2.26
C TRP A 179 25.82 18.63 -3.37
N ASP A 180 25.50 18.31 -4.63
CA ASP A 180 26.23 18.89 -5.77
C ASP A 180 26.13 20.42 -5.78
N GLY A 181 24.94 20.97 -5.53
CA GLY A 181 24.75 22.42 -5.41
C GLY A 181 25.49 23.03 -4.23
N PHE A 182 25.40 22.39 -3.05
CA PHE A 182 26.09 22.84 -1.83
C PHE A 182 27.61 22.90 -2.01
N ILE A 183 28.22 21.86 -2.61
CA ILE A 183 29.66 21.83 -2.87
C ILE A 183 30.06 22.85 -3.94
N GLU A 184 29.28 22.99 -5.01
CA GLU A 184 29.56 23.98 -6.06
C GLU A 184 29.53 25.41 -5.49
N ALA A 185 28.51 25.75 -4.70
CA ALA A 185 28.43 27.04 -4.01
C ALA A 185 29.60 27.24 -3.03
N THR A 186 29.91 26.23 -2.21
CA THR A 186 31.00 26.32 -1.21
C THR A 186 32.37 26.47 -1.87
N LEU A 187 32.64 25.77 -2.98
CA LEU A 187 33.91 25.85 -3.71
C LEU A 187 34.09 27.18 -4.45
N VAL A 188 32.99 27.80 -4.91
CA VAL A 188 33.01 29.09 -5.59
C VAL A 188 33.16 30.24 -4.59
N GLU A 189 32.48 30.16 -3.44
CA GLU A 189 32.44 31.24 -2.44
C GLU A 189 33.67 31.23 -1.50
N TYR A 190 34.26 30.05 -1.25
CA TYR A 190 35.49 29.91 -0.46
C TYR A 190 36.63 29.33 -1.30
N PRO A 191 37.44 30.16 -1.99
CA PRO A 191 38.64 29.69 -2.65
C PRO A 191 39.57 29.05 -1.62
N THR A 192 39.86 27.78 -1.83
CA THR A 192 40.74 26.94 -1.02
C THR A 192 41.95 27.71 -0.49
N SER A 193 42.08 27.75 0.85
CA SER A 193 43.28 27.97 1.69
C SER A 193 43.35 29.23 2.56
N LEU A 194 42.80 30.39 2.19
CA LEU A 194 43.10 31.64 2.91
C LEU A 194 42.24 31.92 4.17
N ASP A 195 40.95 31.59 4.17
CA ASP A 195 40.07 31.92 5.32
C ASP A 195 39.99 30.87 6.42
N MET A 196 40.44 29.64 6.15
CA MET A 196 40.25 28.52 7.07
C MET A 196 41.26 28.46 8.22
N GLU A 197 42.30 29.29 8.18
CA GLU A 197 43.39 29.29 9.17
C GLU A 197 42.98 29.90 10.51
N HIS A 198 41.95 30.74 10.50
CA HIS A 198 41.40 31.41 11.68
C HIS A 198 40.39 30.54 12.44
N LEU A 199 39.95 29.41 11.87
CA LEU A 199 39.00 28.50 12.50
C LEU A 199 39.69 27.62 13.56
N PRO A 200 39.07 27.41 14.74
CA PRO A 200 39.49 26.41 15.70
C PRO A 200 39.74 25.03 15.07
N LYS A 201 40.74 24.30 15.57
CA LYS A 201 41.15 22.99 15.02
C LYS A 201 40.00 22.00 14.86
N TRP A 202 39.04 21.99 15.80
CA TRP A 202 37.88 21.11 15.76
C TRP A 202 36.88 21.49 14.64
N GLN A 203 36.66 22.78 14.39
CA GLN A 203 35.81 23.26 13.28
C GLN A 203 36.43 22.92 11.93
N ARG A 204 37.75 23.11 11.80
CA ARG A 204 38.50 22.74 10.60
C ARG A 204 38.42 21.24 10.31
N LEU A 205 38.49 20.41 11.35
CA LEU A 205 38.31 18.95 11.24
C LEU A 205 36.90 18.56 10.77
N LEU A 206 35.85 19.14 11.38
CA LEU A 206 34.46 18.91 11.00
C LEU A 206 34.20 19.34 9.56
N TYR A 207 34.61 20.56 9.20
CA TYR A 207 34.43 21.09 7.85
C TYR A 207 35.12 20.22 6.79
N ARG A 208 36.38 19.80 7.04
CA ARG A 208 37.11 18.89 6.14
C ARG A 208 36.43 17.53 5.99
N SER A 209 35.72 17.08 7.03
CA SER A 209 34.95 15.85 7.03
C SER A 209 33.60 16.02 6.34
N ILE A 210 32.99 17.20 6.41
CA ILE A 210 31.68 17.49 5.81
C ILE A 210 31.80 17.80 4.32
N ILE A 211 32.92 18.31 3.80
CA ILE A 211 33.06 18.61 2.36
C ILE A 211 33.28 17.36 1.49
N ARG A 212 33.77 16.27 2.07
CA ARG A 212 34.00 15.05 1.31
C ARG A 212 32.70 14.25 1.24
N PHE A 213 32.22 13.97 0.03
CA PHE A 213 30.99 13.18 -0.18
C PHE A 213 31.08 11.78 0.45
N ARG A 214 32.29 11.23 0.60
CA ARG A 214 32.49 9.94 1.26
C ARG A 214 32.14 9.96 2.75
N THR A 215 32.24 11.11 3.41
CA THR A 215 32.12 11.24 4.87
C THR A 215 30.85 11.98 5.30
N ALA A 216 30.26 12.83 4.46
CA ALA A 216 29.03 13.53 4.80
C ALA A 216 27.80 12.62 5.05
N PRO A 217 27.55 11.56 4.25
CA PRO A 217 26.49 10.60 4.55
C PRO A 217 26.66 9.95 5.92
N MET A 218 27.90 9.65 6.35
CA MET A 218 28.14 9.10 7.69
C MET A 218 27.75 10.10 8.80
N VAL A 219 28.05 11.39 8.61
CA VAL A 219 27.63 12.42 9.57
C VAL A 219 26.10 12.47 9.66
N TRP A 220 25.40 12.46 8.53
CA TRP A 220 23.93 12.48 8.51
C TRP A 220 23.33 11.22 9.16
N THR A 221 23.91 10.05 8.92
CA THR A 221 23.51 8.79 9.57
C THR A 221 23.76 8.82 11.08
N ILE A 222 24.86 9.40 11.55
CA ILE A 222 25.10 9.54 13.00
C ILE A 222 24.07 10.49 13.62
N LEU A 223 23.79 11.62 12.96
CA LEU A 223 22.84 12.63 13.45
C LEU A 223 21.38 12.18 13.40
N MET A 224 21.03 11.15 12.61
CA MET A 224 19.66 10.64 12.57
C MET A 224 19.19 10.12 13.94
N PHE A 225 20.09 9.55 14.75
CA PHE A 225 19.77 9.02 16.08
C PHE A 225 19.35 10.11 17.09
N PRO A 226 20.15 11.17 17.36
CA PRO A 226 19.72 12.23 18.26
C PRO A 226 18.46 12.96 17.73
N ILE A 227 18.29 13.07 16.41
CA ILE A 227 17.06 13.64 15.82
C ILE A 227 15.86 12.75 16.16
N GLN A 228 15.94 11.44 15.95
CA GLN A 228 14.88 10.51 16.31
C GLN A 228 14.55 10.59 17.81
N LEU A 229 15.56 10.72 18.67
CA LEU A 229 15.38 10.87 20.11
C LEU A 229 14.64 12.17 20.46
N VAL A 230 14.99 13.30 19.85
CA VAL A 230 14.27 14.58 20.05
C VAL A 230 12.81 14.47 19.61
N ILE A 231 12.54 13.87 18.44
CA ILE A 231 11.17 13.63 17.96
C ILE A 231 10.40 12.79 18.98
N GLN A 232 11.02 11.71 19.48
CA GLN A 232 10.41 10.81 20.45
C GLN A 232 10.10 11.52 21.78
N LEU A 233 11.04 12.33 22.29
CA LEU A 233 10.84 13.11 23.52
C LEU A 233 9.68 14.09 23.39
N ILE A 234 9.56 14.78 22.25
CA ILE A 234 8.42 15.67 21.99
C ILE A 234 7.11 14.89 21.99
N LEU A 235 7.06 13.73 21.32
CA LEU A 235 5.86 12.90 21.27
C LEU A 235 5.47 12.34 22.65
N VAL A 236 6.46 12.05 23.50
CA VAL A 236 6.20 11.65 24.90
C VAL A 236 5.51 12.76 25.68
N LEU A 237 5.84 14.03 25.44
CA LEU A 237 5.12 15.17 26.03
C LEU A 237 3.65 15.24 25.58
N PHE A 238 3.33 14.69 24.40
CA PHE A 238 1.96 14.54 23.90
C PHE A 238 1.31 13.19 24.28
N GLY A 239 1.91 12.43 25.20
CA GLY A 239 1.34 11.20 25.74
C GLY A 239 1.70 9.92 24.98
N GLN A 240 2.63 9.96 24.01
CA GLN A 240 3.17 8.73 23.43
C GLN A 240 4.14 8.02 24.38
N ARG A 241 4.35 6.72 24.15
CA ARG A 241 5.35 5.94 24.88
C ARG A 241 6.76 6.29 24.37
N PRO A 242 7.79 6.24 25.22
CA PRO A 242 9.16 6.55 24.83
C PRO A 242 9.77 5.55 23.83
N ASP A 243 9.19 4.35 23.71
CA ASP A 243 9.63 3.27 22.83
C ASP A 243 8.73 3.07 21.58
N SER A 244 7.80 4.01 21.31
CA SER A 244 6.84 3.93 20.20
C SER A 244 7.51 3.75 18.82
N ALA A 245 8.67 4.37 18.58
CA ALA A 245 9.41 4.23 17.31
C ALA A 245 9.74 2.76 16.95
N ILE A 246 9.97 1.93 17.96
CA ILE A 246 10.32 0.52 17.78
C ILE A 246 9.07 -0.35 17.89
N ARG A 247 8.18 -0.04 18.86
CA ARG A 247 6.92 -0.78 19.09
C ARG A 247 6.00 -0.81 17.89
N VAL A 248 6.02 0.21 17.04
CA VAL A 248 5.21 0.23 15.81
C VAL A 248 5.42 -1.02 14.95
N PHE A 249 6.61 -1.65 15.02
CA PHE A 249 6.94 -2.90 14.34
C PHE A 249 6.92 -4.14 15.25
N LEU A 250 7.16 -3.98 16.56
CA LEU A 250 7.21 -5.12 17.49
C LEU A 250 5.84 -5.55 17.99
N ASP A 251 4.92 -4.59 18.21
CA ASP A 251 3.56 -4.82 18.70
C ASP A 251 2.62 -5.25 17.55
N THR A 252 3.16 -6.00 16.58
CA THR A 252 2.44 -6.65 15.47
C THR A 252 2.58 -8.18 15.59
N SER A 253 1.84 -8.93 14.75
CA SER A 253 1.91 -10.39 14.68
C SER A 253 2.20 -10.86 13.25
N SER A 254 2.94 -11.97 13.12
CA SER A 254 3.21 -12.67 11.86
C SER A 254 4.13 -11.97 10.85
N PHE A 255 4.83 -10.89 11.22
CA PHE A 255 5.87 -10.23 10.41
C PHE A 255 7.27 -10.48 10.97
N ASN A 256 8.31 -10.11 10.22
CA ASN A 256 9.70 -10.47 10.54
C ASN A 256 10.19 -9.92 11.89
N TYR A 257 9.66 -8.77 12.33
CA TYR A 257 10.02 -8.17 13.63
C TYR A 257 8.92 -8.30 14.69
N SER A 258 7.80 -8.95 14.37
CA SER A 258 6.69 -9.12 15.30
C SER A 258 7.12 -9.85 16.57
N ARG A 259 6.69 -9.33 17.72
CA ARG A 259 6.92 -9.96 19.02
C ARG A 259 5.66 -10.65 19.55
N LEU A 260 4.47 -10.20 19.13
CA LEU A 260 3.22 -10.73 19.66
C LEU A 260 2.88 -12.06 18.98
N PRO A 261 2.67 -13.15 19.75
CA PRO A 261 2.25 -14.42 19.18
C PRO A 261 0.87 -14.27 18.54
N ALA A 262 0.63 -14.96 17.43
CA ALA A 262 -0.70 -15.03 16.83
C ALA A 262 -1.56 -16.03 17.64
N PRO A 263 -2.58 -15.58 18.40
CA PRO A 263 -3.49 -16.49 19.09
C PRO A 263 -4.31 -17.33 18.10
N PRO A 264 -4.94 -18.43 18.55
CA PRO A 264 -5.81 -19.23 17.71
C PRO A 264 -6.96 -18.38 17.13
N PRO A 265 -7.34 -18.60 15.86
CA PRO A 265 -8.35 -17.78 15.22
C PRO A 265 -9.76 -18.06 15.78
N ASN A 266 -10.57 -17.01 15.83
CA ASN A 266 -12.00 -17.10 16.10
C ASN A 266 -12.70 -17.68 14.87
N MET A 267 -13.36 -18.81 15.08
CA MET A 267 -14.17 -19.46 14.06
C MET A 267 -15.45 -18.65 13.83
N ILE A 268 -15.75 -18.34 12.57
CA ILE A 268 -16.99 -17.69 12.15
C ILE A 268 -17.81 -18.64 11.28
N PRO A 269 -19.13 -18.76 11.52
CA PRO A 269 -19.99 -19.69 10.79
C PRO A 269 -20.15 -19.27 9.32
N GLY A 270 -20.22 -20.27 8.44
CA GLY A 270 -20.34 -20.11 6.99
C GLY A 270 -19.01 -20.17 6.24
N ASP A 271 -19.07 -20.06 4.92
CA ASP A 271 -17.90 -20.21 4.04
C ASP A 271 -17.21 -18.86 3.67
N GLY A 272 -17.85 -17.71 3.96
CA GLY A 272 -17.43 -16.38 3.53
C GLY A 272 -17.88 -16.03 2.12
N HIS A 273 -19.20 -15.83 1.98
CA HIS A 273 -19.95 -15.81 0.73
C HIS A 273 -19.44 -14.83 -0.35
N TYR A 274 -19.83 -15.15 -1.58
CA TYR A 274 -19.38 -14.65 -2.88
C TYR A 274 -19.59 -13.14 -3.09
N LEU A 275 -18.75 -12.51 -3.91
CA LEU A 275 -18.73 -11.07 -4.20
C LEU A 275 -20.13 -10.47 -4.49
N CYS A 276 -20.92 -11.10 -5.36
CA CYS A 276 -22.28 -10.64 -5.68
C CYS A 276 -23.27 -10.87 -4.53
N THR A 277 -23.02 -11.86 -3.67
CA THR A 277 -23.84 -12.12 -2.48
C THR A 277 -23.58 -11.08 -1.41
N VAL A 278 -22.32 -10.65 -1.24
CA VAL A 278 -21.99 -9.56 -0.31
C VAL A 278 -22.43 -8.21 -0.86
N ALA A 279 -22.32 -7.98 -2.16
CA ALA A 279 -22.89 -6.81 -2.83
C ALA A 279 -24.42 -6.73 -2.70
N ALA A 280 -25.12 -7.85 -2.49
CA ALA A 280 -26.55 -7.85 -2.22
C ALA A 280 -26.91 -7.42 -0.79
N GLY A 281 -25.93 -7.33 0.11
CA GLY A 281 -26.08 -6.88 1.51
C GLY A 281 -25.80 -5.39 1.74
N GLY A 282 -25.59 -4.59 0.69
CA GLY A 282 -25.45 -3.12 0.80
C GLY A 282 -26.77 -2.41 1.11
N HIS A 283 -26.77 -1.07 1.11
CA HIS A 283 -27.95 -0.30 1.48
C HIS A 283 -29.11 -0.58 0.51
N GLN A 284 -30.29 -0.85 1.05
CA GLN A 284 -31.46 -1.29 0.27
C GLN A 284 -31.83 -0.34 -0.89
N LYS A 285 -31.62 0.97 -0.71
CA LYS A 285 -31.87 2.00 -1.73
C LYS A 285 -31.02 1.80 -3.00
N TRP A 286 -29.82 1.25 -2.85
CA TRP A 286 -28.85 1.05 -3.92
C TRP A 286 -28.91 -0.36 -4.49
N VAL A 287 -28.83 -1.37 -3.62
CA VAL A 287 -28.66 -2.76 -4.06
C VAL A 287 -29.97 -3.44 -4.46
N LYS A 288 -31.12 -2.84 -4.09
CA LYS A 288 -32.49 -3.21 -4.48
C LYS A 288 -32.74 -4.73 -4.39
N PRO A 289 -32.79 -5.30 -3.16
CA PRO A 289 -33.08 -6.72 -2.98
C PRO A 289 -34.46 -7.05 -3.56
N VAL A 290 -34.56 -8.18 -4.26
CA VAL A 290 -35.79 -8.61 -4.97
C VAL A 290 -36.57 -9.60 -4.11
N ARG A 291 -35.89 -10.59 -3.53
CA ARG A 291 -36.50 -11.62 -2.66
C ARG A 291 -35.46 -12.30 -1.76
N ALA A 292 -35.93 -13.09 -0.80
CA ALA A 292 -35.11 -14.10 -0.14
C ALA A 292 -34.91 -15.30 -1.08
N GLY A 293 -33.70 -15.87 -1.08
CA GLY A 293 -33.39 -17.09 -1.82
C GLY A 293 -32.68 -18.11 -0.93
N ILE A 294 -32.55 -19.33 -1.42
CA ILE A 294 -31.88 -20.41 -0.68
C ILE A 294 -30.59 -20.78 -1.38
N ARG A 295 -29.50 -20.86 -0.61
CA ARG A 295 -28.20 -21.30 -1.09
C ARG A 295 -27.56 -22.22 -0.05
N HIS A 296 -27.20 -23.44 -0.46
CA HIS A 296 -26.62 -24.46 0.43
C HIS A 296 -27.43 -24.66 1.74
N GLY A 297 -28.76 -24.53 1.66
CA GLY A 297 -29.65 -24.65 2.83
C GLY A 297 -29.83 -23.38 3.66
N HIS A 298 -29.10 -22.30 3.38
CA HIS A 298 -29.20 -21.03 4.09
C HIS A 298 -30.00 -19.96 3.31
N LEU A 299 -30.75 -19.14 4.05
CA LEU A 299 -31.46 -17.98 3.52
C LEU A 299 -30.47 -16.86 3.18
N ILE A 300 -30.55 -16.34 1.95
CA ILE A 300 -29.74 -15.22 1.47
C ILE A 300 -30.62 -14.11 0.90
N HIS A 301 -30.16 -12.85 1.00
CA HIS A 301 -30.76 -11.74 0.27
C HIS A 301 -30.36 -11.80 -1.20
N VAL A 302 -31.35 -11.85 -2.09
CA VAL A 302 -31.12 -11.97 -3.53
C VAL A 302 -31.53 -10.68 -4.21
N ASN A 303 -30.58 -10.05 -4.90
CA ASN A 303 -30.85 -8.96 -5.83
C ASN A 303 -30.73 -9.45 -7.28
N ARG A 304 -31.18 -8.61 -8.23
CA ARG A 304 -31.16 -8.97 -9.66
C ARG A 304 -29.74 -9.24 -10.18
N GLN A 305 -28.75 -8.46 -9.75
CA GLN A 305 -27.36 -8.61 -10.15
C GLN A 305 -26.79 -10.00 -9.80
N LEU A 306 -27.08 -10.50 -8.60
CA LEU A 306 -26.70 -11.85 -8.17
C LEU A 306 -27.36 -12.94 -9.02
N MET A 307 -28.65 -12.79 -9.34
CA MET A 307 -29.36 -13.74 -10.20
C MET A 307 -28.77 -13.79 -11.62
N ILE A 308 -28.44 -12.63 -12.20
CA ILE A 308 -27.81 -12.53 -13.52
C ILE A 308 -26.45 -13.22 -13.53
N ALA A 309 -25.61 -12.94 -12.54
CA ALA A 309 -24.27 -13.53 -12.44
C ALA A 309 -24.35 -15.06 -12.34
N ASN A 310 -25.27 -15.59 -11.54
CA ASN A 310 -25.45 -17.04 -11.38
C ASN A 310 -26.08 -17.71 -12.62
N ALA A 311 -26.97 -17.01 -13.33
CA ALA A 311 -27.51 -17.49 -14.61
C ALA A 311 -26.45 -17.53 -15.72
N PHE A 312 -25.61 -16.50 -15.81
CA PHE A 312 -24.47 -16.46 -16.70
C PHE A 312 -23.46 -17.58 -16.39
N GLU A 313 -23.15 -17.79 -15.11
CA GLU A 313 -22.29 -18.89 -14.68
C GLU A 313 -22.82 -20.25 -15.16
N HIS A 314 -24.13 -20.46 -15.08
CA HIS A 314 -24.80 -21.67 -15.57
C HIS A 314 -24.73 -21.83 -17.10
N VAL A 315 -24.87 -20.73 -17.88
CA VAL A 315 -24.63 -20.77 -19.34
C VAL A 315 -23.19 -21.17 -19.64
N MET A 316 -22.21 -20.57 -18.95
CA MET A 316 -20.80 -20.92 -19.18
C MET A 316 -20.50 -22.37 -18.83
N GLU A 317 -21.10 -22.91 -17.76
CA GLU A 317 -20.96 -24.30 -17.35
C GLU A 317 -21.50 -25.25 -18.42
N GLN A 318 -22.67 -24.93 -19.00
CA GLN A 318 -23.30 -25.73 -20.05
C GLN A 318 -22.53 -25.73 -21.38
N TYR A 319 -22.17 -24.54 -21.89
CA TYR A 319 -21.62 -24.41 -23.24
C TYR A 319 -20.09 -24.40 -23.29
N THR A 320 -19.42 -24.00 -22.20
CA THR A 320 -17.96 -23.81 -22.16
C THR A 320 -17.33 -24.31 -20.85
N PRO A 321 -17.50 -25.58 -20.46
CA PRO A 321 -17.13 -26.09 -19.13
C PRO A 321 -15.64 -25.90 -18.78
N ARG A 322 -14.75 -26.01 -19.78
CA ARG A 322 -13.30 -25.77 -19.59
C ARG A 322 -13.00 -24.30 -19.28
N PHE A 323 -13.66 -23.38 -19.97
CA PHE A 323 -13.51 -21.94 -19.73
C PHE A 323 -14.18 -21.54 -18.40
N HIS A 324 -15.36 -22.08 -18.11
CA HIS A 324 -16.02 -21.95 -16.82
C HIS A 324 -15.08 -22.36 -15.67
N GLY A 325 -14.42 -23.52 -15.77
CA GLY A 325 -13.43 -23.96 -14.77
C GLY A 325 -12.27 -22.99 -14.58
N LEU A 326 -11.77 -22.37 -15.66
CA LEU A 326 -10.72 -21.35 -15.57
C LEU A 326 -11.21 -20.08 -14.89
N VAL A 327 -12.37 -19.56 -15.29
CA VAL A 327 -13.00 -18.37 -14.68
C VAL A 327 -13.31 -18.64 -13.21
N ARG A 328 -13.81 -19.84 -12.89
CA ARG A 328 -14.07 -20.26 -11.51
C ARG A 328 -12.79 -20.37 -10.70
N GLY A 329 -11.70 -20.86 -11.28
CA GLY A 329 -10.37 -20.89 -10.66
C GLY A 329 -9.83 -19.49 -10.37
N VAL A 330 -9.98 -18.55 -11.31
CA VAL A 330 -9.64 -17.13 -11.13
C VAL A 330 -10.52 -16.51 -10.04
N TYR A 331 -11.83 -16.77 -10.07
CA TYR A 331 -12.77 -16.28 -9.07
C TYR A 331 -12.45 -16.80 -7.66
N ASN A 332 -12.23 -18.10 -7.50
CA ASN A 332 -11.88 -18.70 -6.22
C ASN A 332 -10.54 -18.18 -5.70
N ARG A 333 -9.58 -17.91 -6.60
CA ARG A 333 -8.27 -17.36 -6.24
C ARG A 333 -8.32 -15.88 -5.89
N TYR A 334 -9.19 -15.10 -6.54
CA TYR A 334 -9.19 -13.65 -6.41
C TYR A 334 -10.51 -13.06 -5.88
N GLY A 335 -11.65 -13.37 -6.50
CA GLY A 335 -12.95 -12.83 -6.11
C GLY A 335 -13.44 -13.28 -4.73
N TYR A 336 -13.17 -14.53 -4.35
CA TYR A 336 -13.62 -15.10 -3.08
C TYR A 336 -12.88 -14.52 -1.86
N PRO A 337 -11.54 -14.34 -1.89
CA PRO A 337 -10.86 -13.58 -0.84
C PRO A 337 -11.35 -12.13 -0.71
N ILE A 338 -11.71 -11.48 -1.83
CA ILE A 338 -12.19 -10.10 -1.80
C ILE A 338 -13.54 -10.00 -1.10
N SER A 339 -14.47 -10.91 -1.39
CA SER A 339 -15.82 -10.85 -0.80
C SER A 339 -15.83 -10.95 0.72
N LYS A 340 -14.85 -11.66 1.29
CA LYS A 340 -14.68 -11.85 2.75
C LYS A 340 -14.35 -10.59 3.55
N HIS A 341 -13.86 -9.54 2.90
CA HIS A 341 -13.43 -8.30 3.54
C HIS A 341 -14.46 -7.18 3.43
N ILE A 342 -15.55 -7.40 2.68
CA ILE A 342 -16.65 -6.46 2.56
C ILE A 342 -17.55 -6.66 3.79
N ARG A 343 -17.35 -5.82 4.81
CA ARG A 343 -18.03 -5.94 6.12
C ARG A 343 -19.00 -4.80 6.43
N SER A 344 -19.03 -3.76 5.60
CA SER A 344 -19.90 -2.60 5.78
C SER A 344 -20.83 -2.41 4.59
N GLU A 345 -22.03 -1.88 4.84
CA GLU A 345 -23.00 -1.58 3.77
C GLU A 345 -22.41 -0.65 2.70
N TRP A 346 -21.56 0.31 3.11
CA TRP A 346 -20.84 1.19 2.20
C TRP A 346 -19.85 0.46 1.27
N THR A 347 -19.08 -0.50 1.80
CA THR A 347 -18.15 -1.28 0.97
C THR A 347 -18.91 -2.21 0.02
N ALA A 348 -20.05 -2.74 0.47
CA ALA A 348 -20.94 -3.53 -0.37
C ALA A 348 -21.54 -2.70 -1.52
N ASP A 349 -21.93 -1.44 -1.27
CA ASP A 349 -22.44 -0.52 -2.30
C ASP A 349 -21.39 -0.18 -3.36
N ILE A 350 -20.13 0.06 -2.95
CA ILE A 350 -19.03 0.31 -3.89
C ILE A 350 -18.81 -0.90 -4.79
N VAL A 351 -18.80 -2.10 -4.21
CA VAL A 351 -18.63 -3.34 -4.98
C VAL A 351 -19.83 -3.58 -5.90
N TYR A 352 -21.06 -3.30 -5.45
CA TYR A 352 -22.25 -3.34 -6.28
C TYR A 352 -22.13 -2.43 -7.52
N LEU A 353 -21.62 -1.20 -7.34
CA LEU A 353 -21.38 -0.25 -8.42
C LEU A 353 -20.30 -0.76 -9.39
N LEU A 354 -19.18 -1.25 -8.87
CA LEU A 354 -18.09 -1.81 -9.69
C LEU A 354 -18.50 -3.03 -10.50
N MET A 355 -19.48 -3.80 -10.02
CA MET A 355 -20.02 -4.97 -10.71
C MET A 355 -21.04 -4.61 -11.83
N LYS A 356 -21.52 -3.36 -11.92
CA LYS A 356 -22.51 -2.97 -12.94
C LYS A 356 -22.04 -3.16 -14.38
N PRO A 357 -20.82 -2.78 -14.78
CA PRO A 357 -20.32 -3.07 -16.13
C PRO A 357 -20.32 -4.56 -16.46
N LEU A 358 -19.96 -5.41 -15.50
CA LEU A 358 -19.97 -6.87 -15.66
C LEU A 358 -21.40 -7.42 -15.75
N GLU A 359 -22.35 -6.87 -14.99
CA GLU A 359 -23.78 -7.23 -15.09
C GLU A 359 -24.31 -7.03 -16.51
N TRP A 360 -23.97 -5.91 -17.16
CA TRP A 360 -24.36 -5.66 -18.55
C TRP A 360 -23.74 -6.67 -19.52
N LEU A 361 -22.46 -7.00 -19.35
CA LEU A 361 -21.79 -8.03 -20.15
C LEU A 361 -22.48 -9.39 -20.00
N PHE A 362 -22.79 -9.80 -18.76
CA PHE A 362 -23.49 -11.05 -18.48
C PHE A 362 -24.88 -11.09 -19.10
N LEU A 363 -25.62 -9.98 -19.05
CA LEU A 363 -26.92 -9.84 -19.71
C LEU A 363 -26.81 -9.97 -21.22
N ILE A 364 -25.83 -9.33 -21.87
CA ILE A 364 -25.61 -9.47 -23.32
C ILE A 364 -25.39 -10.93 -23.69
N VAL A 365 -24.56 -11.65 -22.93
CA VAL A 365 -24.33 -13.08 -23.19
C VAL A 365 -25.63 -13.88 -23.02
N LEU A 366 -26.36 -13.69 -21.92
CA LEU A 366 -27.63 -14.40 -21.68
C LEU A 366 -28.65 -14.15 -22.79
N TYR A 367 -28.84 -12.90 -23.21
CA TYR A 367 -29.80 -12.52 -24.25
C TYR A 367 -29.41 -12.92 -25.67
N THR A 368 -28.15 -13.29 -25.88
CA THR A 368 -27.67 -13.81 -27.17
C THR A 368 -27.61 -15.34 -27.22
N THR A 369 -27.65 -16.01 -26.06
CA THR A 369 -27.50 -17.47 -25.97
C THR A 369 -28.77 -18.21 -25.58
N ASP A 370 -29.65 -17.61 -24.78
CA ASP A 370 -30.92 -18.22 -24.37
C ASP A 370 -32.12 -17.63 -25.13
N ALA A 371 -33.09 -18.49 -25.48
CA ALA A 371 -34.38 -18.06 -26.05
C ALA A 371 -35.27 -17.35 -25.01
N HIS A 372 -35.14 -17.70 -23.72
CA HIS A 372 -35.91 -17.12 -22.62
C HIS A 372 -34.99 -16.70 -21.45
N PRO A 373 -34.12 -15.69 -21.67
CA PRO A 373 -33.06 -15.32 -20.73
C PRO A 373 -33.61 -14.88 -19.35
N GLU A 374 -34.73 -14.16 -19.32
CA GLU A 374 -35.34 -13.70 -18.06
C GLU A 374 -35.89 -14.85 -17.22
N ASN A 375 -36.39 -15.93 -17.82
CA ASN A 375 -36.83 -17.12 -17.09
C ASN A 375 -35.65 -17.81 -16.40
N ARG A 376 -34.51 -17.93 -17.09
CA ARG A 376 -33.27 -18.49 -16.54
C ARG A 376 -32.71 -17.62 -15.41
N ILE A 377 -32.82 -16.30 -15.50
CA ILE A 377 -32.42 -15.38 -14.41
C ILE A 377 -33.36 -15.54 -13.21
N HIS A 378 -34.67 -15.52 -13.44
CA HIS A 378 -35.67 -15.52 -12.37
C HIS A 378 -35.73 -16.84 -11.58
N ILE A 379 -35.28 -17.96 -12.15
CA ILE A 379 -35.26 -19.25 -11.44
C ILE A 379 -34.08 -19.38 -10.47
N GLN A 380 -33.06 -18.53 -10.57
CA GLN A 380 -31.87 -18.62 -9.71
C GLN A 380 -32.22 -18.40 -8.23
N TYR A 381 -31.66 -19.27 -7.38
CA TYR A 381 -31.89 -19.28 -5.92
C TYR A 381 -33.36 -19.45 -5.50
N SER A 382 -34.24 -19.90 -6.41
CA SER A 382 -35.58 -20.37 -6.07
C SER A 382 -35.58 -21.87 -5.80
N GLU A 383 -36.57 -22.34 -5.05
CA GLU A 383 -36.84 -23.77 -4.84
C GLU A 383 -37.12 -24.53 -6.15
N MET A 384 -37.49 -23.80 -7.22
CA MET A 384 -37.80 -24.38 -8.52
C MET A 384 -36.56 -24.71 -9.37
N ARG A 385 -35.35 -24.27 -8.96
CA ARG A 385 -34.11 -24.52 -9.73
C ARG A 385 -33.84 -26.01 -9.95
N GLY A 386 -34.22 -26.90 -9.03
CA GLY A 386 -34.03 -28.35 -9.18
C GLY A 386 -35.04 -29.04 -10.11
N LYS A 387 -36.17 -28.38 -10.44
CA LYS A 387 -37.31 -29.00 -11.16
C LYS A 387 -37.38 -28.67 -12.66
N TYR A 388 -36.71 -27.61 -13.12
CA TYR A 388 -36.87 -27.06 -14.49
C TYR A 388 -35.54 -26.83 -15.25
N THR A 389 -34.47 -27.55 -14.93
CA THR A 389 -33.11 -27.35 -15.49
C THR A 389 -32.87 -27.86 -16.92
N ARG A 390 -33.89 -27.83 -17.79
CA ARG A 390 -33.69 -27.98 -19.24
C ARG A 390 -34.21 -26.74 -19.94
N PHE A 391 -33.29 -25.80 -20.16
CA PHE A 391 -33.47 -24.65 -21.05
C PHE A 391 -32.65 -24.90 -22.31
#